data_AF-A0A7C7RMS6-F1
#
_entry.id   AF-A0A7C7RMS6-F1
#
_cell.length_a   1.000
_cell.length_b   1.000
_cell.length_c   1.000
_cell.angle_alpha   90.00
_cell.angle_beta   90.00
_cell.angle_gamma   90.00
#
_symmetry.space_group_name_H-M   'P 1'
#
loop_
_entity.id
_entity.type
_entity.pdbx_description
1 polymer ?
#
loop_
_entity_poly.entity_id
_entity_poly.type
_entity_poly.pdbx_seq_one_letter_code
_entity_poly.pdbx_strand_id
1 'polypeptide(L)'
;MDPIAKRYFFVKNPVRLLIENVPDNFVAKIPFHPDRPTLGFRKLKIETTDGKAYVLISDSDLHLFKKGSLIRLIGLFNLRIDSAVNRDNVKGVFLSVRHEDAKRLGAHLIHWVPEKENFTCKVIMPDGLTVQGKVERNIQGEKKNSIVQFERFGFARVDKVDPPFILFYTHK
;
A
#
# COMPACT_ATOMS: atom_id res chain seq x y z
N MET A 1 -8.51 -12.70 -16.25
CA MET A 1 -8.08 -11.49 -15.53
C MET A 1 -7.90 -10.38 -16.53
N ASP A 2 -8.42 -9.18 -16.25
CA ASP A 2 -8.29 -8.01 -17.13
C ASP A 2 -6.80 -7.66 -17.29
N PRO A 3 -6.20 -7.90 -18.47
CA PRO A 3 -4.77 -7.77 -18.63
C PRO A 3 -4.34 -6.30 -18.72
N ILE A 4 -5.26 -5.34 -18.86
CA ILE A 4 -4.98 -3.89 -18.98
C ILE A 4 -5.20 -3.12 -17.69
N ALA A 5 -5.81 -3.72 -16.68
CA ALA A 5 -6.15 -3.03 -15.43
C ALA A 5 -4.89 -2.50 -14.73
N LYS A 6 -4.86 -1.18 -14.50
CA LYS A 6 -3.78 -0.55 -13.70
C LYS A 6 -3.89 -0.99 -12.25
N ARG A 7 -2.74 -1.20 -11.64
CA ARG A 7 -2.58 -1.64 -10.25
C ARG A 7 -2.40 -0.46 -9.32
N TYR A 8 -3.08 -0.53 -8.18
CA TYR A 8 -3.02 0.48 -7.13
C TYR A 8 -2.94 -0.16 -5.75
N PHE A 9 -2.49 0.61 -4.77
CA PHE A 9 -2.60 0.27 -3.36
C PHE A 9 -3.89 0.80 -2.74
N PHE A 10 -4.66 -0.11 -2.17
CA PHE A 10 -5.79 0.17 -1.29
C PHE A 10 -5.58 -0.55 0.04
N VAL A 11 -5.45 0.23 1.09
CA VAL A 11 -5.26 -0.22 2.47
C VAL A 11 -6.61 -0.22 3.16
N LYS A 12 -7.22 -1.41 3.30
CA LYS A 12 -8.43 -1.61 4.11
C LYS A 12 -8.10 -1.50 5.60
N ASN A 13 -9.02 -0.93 6.39
CA ASN A 13 -8.88 -0.78 7.84
C ASN A 13 -7.47 -0.29 8.25
N PRO A 14 -7.10 0.94 7.84
CA PRO A 14 -5.72 1.41 7.92
C PRO A 14 -5.20 1.42 9.36
N VAL A 15 -3.97 0.99 9.50
CA VAL A 15 -3.18 1.06 10.73
C VAL A 15 -1.91 1.84 10.45
N ARG A 16 -1.58 2.77 11.34
CA ARG A 16 -0.39 3.61 11.21
C ARG A 16 0.86 2.82 11.59
N LEU A 17 1.83 2.80 10.68
CA LEU A 17 3.17 2.25 10.91
C LEU A 17 4.18 3.40 10.97
N LEU A 18 4.85 3.53 12.12
CA LEU A 18 6.03 4.37 12.27
C LEU A 18 7.28 3.57 11.89
N ILE A 19 8.15 4.21 11.11
CA ILE A 19 9.42 3.64 10.67
C ILE A 19 10.53 4.58 11.13
N GLU A 20 11.44 4.08 11.96
CA GLU A 20 12.56 4.83 12.52
C GLU A 20 13.86 4.59 11.73
N ASN A 21 14.83 5.49 11.92
CA ASN A 21 16.14 5.51 11.26
C ASN A 21 16.07 5.54 9.73
N VAL A 22 15.05 6.19 9.19
CA VAL A 22 14.91 6.41 7.75
C VAL A 22 15.89 7.52 7.34
N PRO A 23 16.85 7.28 6.44
CA PRO A 23 17.95 8.21 6.20
C PRO A 23 17.52 9.46 5.42
N ASP A 24 16.55 9.32 4.51
CA ASP A 24 16.19 10.37 3.55
C ASP A 24 14.69 10.35 3.23
N ASN A 25 14.23 11.33 2.46
CA ASN A 25 12.95 11.25 1.77
C ASN A 25 13.02 10.21 0.64
N PHE A 26 11.91 9.51 0.40
CA PHE A 26 11.86 8.47 -0.64
C PHE A 26 10.73 8.72 -1.65
N VAL A 27 10.98 8.33 -2.90
CA VAL A 27 9.95 8.27 -3.93
C VAL A 27 9.92 6.85 -4.50
N ALA A 28 8.90 6.08 -4.12
CA ALA A 28 8.66 4.77 -4.70
C ALA A 28 8.12 4.94 -6.12
N LYS A 29 8.86 4.48 -7.13
CA LYS A 29 8.44 4.45 -8.54
C LYS A 29 7.98 3.04 -8.87
N ILE A 30 6.67 2.84 -8.98
CA ILE A 30 6.04 1.52 -9.11
C ILE A 30 5.36 1.42 -10.47
N PRO A 31 5.58 0.37 -11.28
CA PRO A 31 4.91 0.23 -12.58
C PRO A 31 3.40 0.04 -12.38
N PHE A 32 2.57 0.70 -13.19
CA PHE A 32 1.12 0.49 -13.13
C PHE A 32 0.73 -0.96 -13.42
N HIS A 33 1.49 -1.67 -14.23
CA HIS A 33 1.31 -3.09 -14.48
C HIS A 33 2.68 -3.73 -14.79
N PRO A 34 3.04 -4.87 -14.16
CA PRO A 34 4.36 -5.48 -14.35
C PRO A 34 4.61 -5.89 -15.81
N ASP A 35 3.58 -6.41 -16.48
CA ASP A 35 3.69 -6.92 -17.85
C ASP A 35 3.36 -5.86 -18.93
N ARG A 36 3.09 -4.60 -18.54
CA ARG A 36 2.74 -3.52 -19.48
C ARG A 36 3.51 -2.23 -19.17
N PRO A 37 4.79 -2.16 -19.56
CA PRO A 37 5.61 -0.98 -19.32
C PRO A 37 5.08 0.30 -19.99
N THR A 38 4.31 0.15 -21.09
CA THR A 38 3.69 1.28 -21.81
C THR A 38 2.65 2.03 -20.99
N LEU A 39 2.09 1.43 -19.94
CA LEU A 39 1.18 2.11 -19.00
C LEU A 39 1.93 3.07 -18.07
N GLY A 40 3.26 2.99 -18.03
CA GLY A 40 4.10 3.86 -17.22
C GLY A 40 4.14 3.48 -15.75
N PHE A 41 4.44 4.47 -14.91
CA PHE A 41 4.71 4.29 -13.49
C PHE A 41 3.89 5.26 -12.65
N ARG A 42 3.50 4.82 -11.46
CA ARG A 42 3.00 5.66 -10.37
C ARG A 42 4.11 5.99 -9.40
N LYS A 43 4.00 7.15 -8.75
CA LYS A 43 4.95 7.62 -7.75
C LYS A 43 4.25 7.79 -6.42
N LEU A 44 4.83 7.23 -5.36
CA LEU A 44 4.36 7.40 -3.98
C LEU A 44 5.51 8.03 -3.19
N LYS A 45 5.25 9.18 -2.57
CA LYS A 45 6.26 9.93 -1.84
C LYS A 45 6.18 9.65 -0.35
N ILE A 46 7.33 9.45 0.26
CA ILE A 46 7.51 9.36 1.71
C ILE A 46 8.39 10.51 2.15
N GLU A 47 7.82 11.35 3.00
CA GLU A 47 8.55 12.38 3.72
C GLU A 47 9.05 11.80 5.04
N THR A 48 10.29 12.16 5.35
CA THR A 48 10.97 11.80 6.59
C THR A 48 11.16 13.04 7.42
N THR A 49 10.93 12.95 8.73
CA THR A 49 11.15 14.03 9.70
C THR A 49 11.84 13.43 10.91
N ASP A 50 12.99 13.96 11.30
CA ASP A 50 13.83 13.44 12.40
C ASP A 50 14.10 11.93 12.30
N GLY A 51 14.44 11.47 11.10
CA GLY A 51 14.68 10.05 10.82
C GLY A 51 13.44 9.16 10.89
N LYS A 52 12.24 9.73 10.92
CA LYS A 52 10.97 9.01 11.02
C LYS A 52 10.11 9.18 9.78
N ALA A 53 9.53 8.09 9.32
CA ALA A 53 8.52 8.06 8.27
C ALA A 53 7.23 7.39 8.75
N TYR A 54 6.10 7.80 8.16
CA TYR A 54 4.78 7.26 8.49
C TYR A 54 4.06 6.76 7.25
N VAL A 55 3.58 5.53 7.33
CA VAL A 55 2.76 4.89 6.30
C VAL A 55 1.53 4.26 6.91
N LEU A 56 0.53 3.99 6.08
CA LEU A 56 -0.64 3.22 6.46
C LEU A 56 -0.54 1.82 5.83
N ILE A 57 -0.80 0.80 6.63
CA ILE A 57 -0.85 -0.62 6.24
C ILE A 57 -2.22 -1.20 6.59
N SER A 58 -2.56 -2.36 6.03
CA SER A 58 -3.82 -3.02 6.37
C SER A 58 -3.72 -3.72 7.73
N ASP A 59 -4.78 -3.63 8.54
CA ASP A 59 -4.92 -4.42 9.77
C ASP A 59 -4.69 -5.93 9.54
N SER A 60 -5.09 -6.42 8.37
CA SER A 60 -4.94 -7.82 7.98
C SER A 60 -3.49 -8.25 7.85
N ASP A 61 -2.53 -7.33 7.75
CA ASP A 61 -1.10 -7.63 7.73
C ASP A 61 -0.48 -7.68 9.14
N LEU A 62 -1.16 -7.21 10.20
CA LEU A 62 -0.59 -7.14 11.55
C LEU A 62 -0.15 -8.50 12.11
N HIS A 63 -0.72 -9.60 11.65
CA HIS A 63 -0.29 -10.95 12.03
C HIS A 63 1.18 -11.25 11.63
N LEU A 64 1.73 -10.51 10.66
CA LEU A 64 3.13 -10.58 10.22
C LEU A 64 4.07 -9.74 11.10
N PHE A 65 3.54 -8.87 11.97
CA PHE A 65 4.32 -7.85 12.69
C PHE A 65 4.77 -8.35 14.07
N LYS A 66 5.45 -9.49 14.09
CA LYS A 66 6.08 -10.01 15.32
C LYS A 66 7.46 -9.39 15.49
N LYS A 67 7.91 -9.20 16.73
CA LYS A 67 9.28 -8.71 17.00
C LYS A 67 10.31 -9.54 16.21
N GLY A 68 11.21 -8.87 15.51
CA GLY A 68 12.22 -9.47 14.64
C GLY A 68 11.77 -9.75 13.21
N SER A 69 10.47 -9.65 12.90
CA SER A 69 9.96 -9.91 11.55
C SER A 69 10.53 -8.91 10.54
N LEU A 70 10.77 -9.41 9.33
CA LEU A 70 11.31 -8.63 8.22
C LEU A 70 10.18 -8.36 7.22
N ILE A 71 9.94 -7.09 6.95
CA ILE A 71 8.86 -6.63 6.08
C ILE A 71 9.44 -5.83 4.92
N ARG A 72 8.94 -6.11 3.71
CA ARG A 72 9.22 -5.36 2.48
C ARG A 72 7.99 -4.52 2.15
N LEU A 73 8.13 -3.21 2.22
CA LEU A 73 7.14 -2.29 1.65
C LEU A 73 7.29 -2.31 0.13
N ILE A 74 6.27 -2.80 -0.59
CA ILE A 74 6.33 -2.98 -2.04
C ILE A 74 6.76 -1.67 -2.72
N GLY A 75 7.77 -1.76 -3.58
CA GLY A 75 8.31 -0.61 -4.34
C GLY A 75 9.14 0.39 -3.53
N LEU A 76 9.36 0.16 -2.23
CA LEU A 76 10.06 1.10 -1.32
C LEU A 76 11.30 0.44 -0.68
N PHE A 77 11.28 0.13 0.62
CA PHE A 77 12.42 -0.39 1.37
C PHE A 77 12.02 -1.53 2.33
N ASN A 78 13.04 -2.09 2.97
CA ASN A 78 12.94 -3.18 3.95
C ASN A 78 13.01 -2.60 5.37
N LEU A 79 12.28 -3.23 6.31
CA LEU A 79 12.28 -2.86 7.72
C LEU A 79 12.24 -4.09 8.62
N ARG A 80 12.70 -3.91 9.86
CA ARG A 80 12.60 -4.89 10.94
C ARG A 80 11.60 -4.40 11.98
N ILE A 81 10.71 -5.28 12.44
CA ILE A 81 9.81 -4.96 13.55
C ILE A 81 10.57 -5.07 14.87
N ASP A 82 10.56 -4.00 15.66
CA ASP A 82 11.45 -3.90 16.84
C ASP A 82 10.77 -4.27 18.18
N SER A 83 9.43 -4.20 18.23
CA SER A 83 8.66 -4.49 19.44
C SER A 83 7.39 -5.28 19.16
N ALA A 84 6.75 -5.80 20.22
CA ALA A 84 5.44 -6.44 20.11
C ALA A 84 4.41 -5.39 19.68
N VAL A 85 3.73 -5.68 18.58
CA VAL A 85 2.80 -4.74 17.94
C VAL A 85 1.39 -4.95 18.47
N ASN A 86 0.74 -3.86 18.88
CA ASN A 86 -0.71 -3.76 18.92
C ASN A 86 -1.17 -2.75 17.87
N ARG A 87 -2.48 -2.67 17.62
CA ARG A 87 -3.04 -1.80 16.58
C ARG A 87 -2.65 -0.33 16.75
N ASP A 88 -2.42 0.13 17.98
CA ASP A 88 -2.13 1.54 18.29
C ASP A 88 -0.61 1.83 18.30
N ASN A 89 0.23 0.80 18.22
CA ASN A 89 1.67 0.90 18.33
C ASN A 89 2.38 -0.07 17.38
N VAL A 90 2.29 0.19 16.07
CA VAL A 90 3.07 -0.52 15.05
C VAL A 90 4.34 0.27 14.75
N LYS A 91 5.49 -0.30 15.08
CA LYS A 91 6.81 0.33 14.89
C LYS A 91 7.81 -0.63 14.25
N GLY A 92 8.59 -0.10 13.33
CA GLY A 92 9.73 -0.80 12.73
C GLY A 92 10.92 0.12 12.53
N VAL A 93 12.06 -0.47 12.24
CA VAL A 93 13.32 0.23 11.97
C VAL A 93 13.72 -0.05 10.53
N PHE A 94 14.08 0.98 9.80
CA PHE A 94 14.63 0.88 8.45
C PHE A 94 15.84 -0.06 8.41
N LEU A 95 15.94 -0.87 7.36
CA LEU A 95 17.08 -1.76 7.14
C LEU A 95 17.85 -1.41 5.87
N SER A 96 17.19 -1.48 4.71
CA SER A 96 17.84 -1.27 3.42
C SER A 96 16.82 -1.02 2.31
N VAL A 97 17.26 -0.39 1.22
CA VAL A 97 16.40 -0.12 0.05
C VAL A 97 16.32 -1.34 -0.89
N ARG A 98 17.42 -2.08 -1.03
CA ARG A 98 17.61 -3.08 -2.10
C ARG A 98 16.61 -4.22 -2.00
N HIS A 99 16.00 -4.58 -3.14
CA HIS A 99 15.04 -5.67 -3.21
C HIS A 99 15.69 -7.05 -2.97
N GLU A 100 16.94 -7.22 -3.38
CA GLU A 100 17.69 -8.48 -3.22
C GLU A 100 17.84 -8.88 -1.75
N ASP A 101 18.00 -7.90 -0.85
CA ASP A 101 18.03 -8.13 0.59
C ASP A 101 16.73 -8.77 1.07
N ALA A 102 15.57 -8.32 0.57
CA ALA A 102 14.28 -8.86 0.98
C ALA A 102 14.09 -10.34 0.62
N LYS A 103 14.53 -10.74 -0.58
CA LYS A 103 14.44 -12.14 -1.04
C LYS A 103 15.37 -13.04 -0.23
N ARG A 104 16.61 -12.59 0.02
CA ARG A 104 17.58 -13.31 0.84
C ARG A 104 17.11 -13.46 2.29
N LEU A 105 16.43 -12.45 2.81
CA LEU A 105 15.99 -12.38 4.19
C LEU A 105 14.60 -13.01 4.44
N GLY A 106 13.93 -13.50 3.40
CA GLY A 106 12.57 -14.07 3.52
C GLY A 106 11.53 -13.04 3.97
N ALA A 107 11.70 -11.76 3.63
CA ALA A 107 10.83 -10.70 4.10
C ALA A 107 9.42 -10.81 3.50
N HIS A 108 8.39 -10.53 4.31
CA HIS A 108 7.01 -10.50 3.84
C HIS A 108 6.72 -9.21 3.06
N LEU A 109 6.19 -9.35 1.83
CA LEU A 109 5.82 -8.20 0.99
C LEU A 109 4.42 -7.72 1.35
N ILE A 110 4.30 -6.43 1.68
CA ILE A 110 3.01 -5.79 1.95
C ILE A 110 2.84 -4.51 1.13
N HIS A 111 1.58 -4.24 0.75
CA HIS A 111 1.20 -2.95 0.18
C HIS A 111 1.01 -1.92 1.30
N TRP A 112 1.08 -0.65 0.95
CA TRP A 112 1.02 0.46 1.89
C TRP A 112 0.59 1.73 1.16
N VAL A 113 0.21 2.78 1.87
CA VAL A 113 0.04 4.12 1.29
C VAL A 113 0.74 5.17 2.18
N PRO A 114 1.24 6.29 1.61
CA PRO A 114 1.77 7.39 2.41
C PRO A 114 0.71 7.92 3.36
N GLU A 115 1.08 8.26 4.60
CA GLU A 115 0.13 8.81 5.58
C GLU A 115 -0.51 10.13 5.11
N LYS A 116 0.26 10.98 4.42
CA LYS A 116 -0.19 12.32 3.99
C LYS A 116 -0.74 12.36 2.56
N GLU A 117 -0.33 11.44 1.69
CA GLU A 117 -0.69 11.44 0.26
C GLU A 117 -1.63 10.27 -0.11
N ASN A 118 -2.82 10.26 0.50
CA ASN A 118 -3.86 9.27 0.23
C ASN A 118 -5.26 9.89 0.21
N PHE A 119 -6.25 9.14 -0.25
CA PHE A 119 -7.66 9.49 -0.16
C PHE A 119 -8.46 8.44 0.60
N THR A 120 -9.55 8.86 1.22
CA THR A 120 -10.56 7.94 1.74
C THR A 120 -11.21 7.19 0.58
N CYS A 121 -11.34 5.88 0.73
CA CYS A 121 -11.88 4.98 -0.28
C CYS A 121 -12.83 3.97 0.37
N LYS A 122 -13.94 3.68 -0.31
CA LYS A 122 -14.91 2.64 0.04
C LYS A 122 -15.00 1.65 -1.11
N VAL A 123 -14.90 0.37 -0.79
CA VAL A 123 -15.16 -0.72 -1.74
C VAL A 123 -16.43 -1.45 -1.32
N ILE A 124 -17.43 -1.45 -2.18
CA ILE A 124 -18.68 -2.17 -2.00
C ILE A 124 -18.47 -3.60 -2.48
N MET A 125 -18.67 -4.55 -1.59
CA MET A 125 -18.48 -5.98 -1.81
C MET A 125 -19.75 -6.62 -2.40
N PRO A 126 -19.68 -7.82 -3.01
CA PRO A 126 -20.83 -8.46 -3.65
C PRO A 126 -21.99 -8.80 -2.68
N ASP A 127 -21.69 -8.98 -1.40
CA ASP A 127 -22.65 -9.19 -0.32
C ASP A 127 -23.31 -7.88 0.18
N GLY A 128 -22.98 -6.75 -0.45
CA GLY A 128 -23.46 -5.42 -0.06
C GLY A 128 -22.69 -4.78 1.08
N LEU A 129 -21.74 -5.48 1.70
CA LEU A 129 -20.90 -4.90 2.76
C LEU A 129 -19.93 -3.86 2.18
N THR A 130 -19.61 -2.86 2.98
CA THR A 130 -18.67 -1.80 2.59
C THR A 130 -17.36 -1.94 3.34
N VAL A 131 -16.26 -2.15 2.61
CA VAL A 131 -14.89 -2.11 3.14
C VAL A 131 -14.36 -0.68 3.03
N GLN A 132 -13.98 -0.10 4.17
CA GLN A 132 -13.44 1.25 4.21
C GLN A 132 -11.91 1.24 4.33
N GLY A 133 -11.26 2.22 3.72
CA GLY A 133 -9.81 2.28 3.73
C GLY A 133 -9.22 3.55 3.14
N LYS A 134 -7.92 3.49 2.86
CA LYS A 134 -7.16 4.53 2.17
C LYS A 134 -6.63 4.02 0.85
N VAL A 135 -6.70 4.83 -0.19
CA VAL A 135 -6.15 4.54 -1.52
C VAL A 135 -5.05 5.53 -1.86
N GLU A 136 -4.03 5.08 -2.57
CA GLU A 136 -2.96 5.97 -3.02
C GLU A 136 -3.48 7.11 -3.93
N ARG A 137 -2.81 8.27 -3.89
CA ARG A 137 -3.24 9.47 -4.64
C ARG A 137 -3.39 9.24 -6.15
N ASN A 138 -2.57 8.38 -6.74
CA ASN A 138 -2.55 8.14 -8.19
C ASN A 138 -3.89 7.63 -8.75
N ILE A 139 -4.81 7.14 -7.92
CA ILE A 139 -6.15 6.74 -8.34
C ILE A 139 -6.97 7.88 -8.97
N GLN A 140 -6.63 9.15 -8.68
CA GLN A 140 -7.26 10.32 -9.29
C GLN A 140 -7.14 10.36 -10.81
N GLY A 141 -6.17 9.64 -11.39
CA GLY A 141 -6.03 9.53 -12.84
C GLY A 141 -7.06 8.61 -13.50
N GLU A 142 -7.87 7.89 -12.73
CA GLU A 142 -8.85 6.95 -13.24
C GLU A 142 -10.21 7.60 -13.48
N LYS A 143 -10.95 7.05 -14.44
CA LYS A 143 -12.28 7.53 -14.83
C LYS A 143 -13.36 6.64 -14.23
N LYS A 144 -14.58 7.17 -14.10
CA LYS A 144 -15.76 6.35 -13.79
C LYS A 144 -15.85 5.17 -14.77
N ASN A 145 -16.23 4.01 -14.24
CA ASN A 145 -16.30 2.70 -14.91
C ASN A 145 -14.95 2.04 -15.25
N SER A 146 -13.81 2.65 -14.94
CA SER A 146 -12.51 1.99 -15.12
C SER A 146 -12.42 0.77 -14.20
N ILE A 147 -11.83 -0.32 -14.70
CA ILE A 147 -11.48 -1.49 -13.88
C ILE A 147 -10.03 -1.34 -13.43
N VAL A 148 -9.82 -1.41 -12.12
CA VAL A 148 -8.51 -1.35 -11.49
C VAL A 148 -8.26 -2.61 -10.67
N GLN A 149 -6.99 -2.90 -10.42
CA GLN A 149 -6.60 -3.98 -9.51
C GLN A 149 -5.99 -3.37 -8.25
N PHE A 150 -6.59 -3.63 -7.09
CA PHE A 150 -5.97 -3.35 -5.80
C PHE A 150 -5.05 -4.50 -5.40
N GLU A 151 -3.75 -4.23 -5.29
CA GLU A 151 -2.75 -5.26 -5.01
C GLU A 151 -3.03 -5.95 -3.67
N ARG A 152 -3.03 -7.29 -3.67
CA ARG A 152 -3.36 -8.15 -2.52
C ARG A 152 -4.81 -8.01 -2.00
N PHE A 153 -5.69 -7.32 -2.73
CA PHE A 153 -7.11 -7.19 -2.38
C PHE A 153 -8.02 -7.79 -3.49
N GLY A 154 -7.91 -7.32 -4.73
CA GLY A 154 -8.69 -7.81 -5.88
C GLY A 154 -9.02 -6.71 -6.89
N PHE A 155 -9.82 -7.04 -7.89
CA PHE A 155 -10.26 -6.12 -8.94
C PHE A 155 -11.53 -5.36 -8.53
N ALA A 156 -11.61 -4.09 -8.89
CA ALA A 156 -12.77 -3.25 -8.61
C ALA A 156 -13.08 -2.26 -9.75
N ARG A 157 -14.36 -1.94 -9.94
CA ARG A 157 -14.84 -0.92 -10.87
C ARG A 157 -14.97 0.42 -10.15
N VAL A 158 -14.39 1.48 -10.71
CA VAL A 158 -14.55 2.84 -10.20
C VAL A 158 -15.96 3.35 -10.44
N ASP A 159 -16.64 3.79 -9.39
CA ASP A 159 -18.01 4.35 -9.47
C ASP A 159 -18.03 5.86 -9.22
N LYS A 160 -17.25 6.30 -8.23
CA LYS A 160 -17.07 7.71 -7.85
C LYS A 160 -15.58 8.08 -7.84
N VAL A 161 -15.23 9.17 -8.52
CA VAL A 161 -13.84 9.62 -8.80
C VAL A 161 -13.34 10.77 -7.92
N ASP A 162 -14.15 11.19 -6.95
CA ASP A 162 -13.83 12.21 -5.95
C ASP A 162 -13.92 11.64 -4.52
N PRO A 163 -13.06 12.09 -3.58
CA PRO A 163 -13.09 11.60 -2.20
C PRO A 163 -14.45 11.80 -1.50
N PRO A 164 -14.95 10.80 -0.75
CA PRO A 164 -14.42 9.44 -0.69
C PRO A 164 -14.66 8.71 -2.02
N PHE A 165 -13.60 8.11 -2.56
CA PHE A 165 -13.70 7.26 -3.75
C PHE A 165 -14.62 6.08 -3.44
N ILE A 166 -15.46 5.70 -4.40
CA ILE A 166 -16.35 4.54 -4.29
C ILE A 166 -16.05 3.61 -5.44
N LEU A 167 -15.78 2.35 -5.12
CA LEU A 167 -15.57 1.29 -6.09
C LEU A 167 -16.44 0.08 -5.75
N PHE A 168 -16.79 -0.71 -6.76
CA PHE A 168 -17.47 -1.99 -6.60
C PHE A 168 -16.48 -3.13 -6.83
N TYR A 169 -16.36 -4.02 -5.87
CA TYR A 169 -15.55 -5.23 -6.01
C TYR A 169 -16.09 -6.11 -7.14
N THR A 170 -15.19 -6.77 -7.87
CA THR A 170 -15.56 -7.67 -8.96
C THR A 170 -15.11 -9.11 -8.66
N HIS A 171 -13.81 -9.36 -8.59
CA HIS A 171 -13.22 -10.68 -8.35
C HIS A 171 -11.78 -10.54 -7.84
N LYS A 172 -11.18 -11.66 -7.39
CA LYS A 172 -9.77 -11.73 -6.99
C LYS A 172 -8.92 -12.38 -8.07
#